data_AF-A0A0J8AYU0-F1
#
_entry.id   AF-A0A0J8AYU0-F1
#
_cell.length_a   1.000
_cell.length_b   1.000
_cell.length_c   1.000
_cell.angle_alpha   90.00
_cell.angle_beta   90.00
_cell.angle_gamma   90.00
#
_symmetry.space_group_name_H-M   'P 1'
#
loop_
_entity.id
_entity.type
_entity.pdbx_description
1 polymer ?
#
loop_
_entity_poly.entity_id
_entity_poly.type
_entity_poly.pdbx_seq_one_letter_code
_entity_poly.pdbx_strand_id
1 'polypeptide(L)'
;MSLFVLYESAAGLSLFESQARDDIAVKEIQASITDLGRFSTMMTLKAFAPFPSAEVALENMNAITDGILSPFLQSFLEQNVPSVKSKSKLILGVQEARLGGAIQDELKISCECSSRIAELVRGLRLLFLALRQGHGPIRYRPSSAGSGSFVFAFESQVQRQPC
;
A
#
# COMPACT_ATOMS: atom_id res chain seq x y z
N MET A 1 11.02 10.15 12.38
CA MET A 1 11.11 9.19 11.27
C MET A 1 9.83 9.30 10.48
N SER A 2 9.86 9.22 9.16
CA SER A 2 8.64 9.18 8.35
C SER A 2 8.37 7.73 7.96
N LEU A 3 7.23 7.19 8.42
CA LEU A 3 6.76 5.87 8.03
C LEU A 3 5.86 6.03 6.80
N PHE A 4 6.24 5.38 5.71
CA PHE A 4 5.39 5.24 4.54
C PHE A 4 4.86 3.82 4.50
N VAL A 5 3.57 3.64 4.22
CA VAL A 5 2.94 2.33 4.08
C VAL A 5 2.58 2.13 2.63
N LEU A 6 3.12 1.06 2.03
CA LEU A 6 2.76 0.62 0.71
C LEU A 6 1.44 -0.15 0.78
N TYR A 7 0.50 0.19 -0.12
CA TYR A 7 -0.77 -0.49 -0.24
C TYR A 7 -1.05 -0.82 -1.71
N GLU A 8 -1.06 -2.11 -2.05
CA GLU A 8 -1.57 -2.58 -3.32
C GLU A 8 -3.10 -2.76 -3.32
N SER A 9 -3.74 -2.40 -4.44
CA SER A 9 -5.15 -2.67 -4.71
C SER A 9 -5.32 -3.04 -6.18
N ALA A 10 -6.41 -3.72 -6.55
CA ALA A 10 -6.78 -3.95 -7.95
C ALA A 10 -6.78 -2.69 -8.83
N ALA A 11 -7.02 -1.52 -8.22
CA ALA A 11 -7.01 -0.26 -8.94
C ALA A 11 -5.60 0.27 -9.24
N GLY A 12 -4.57 -0.14 -8.49
CA GLY A 12 -3.23 0.42 -8.58
C GLY A 12 -2.44 0.34 -7.27
N LEU A 13 -1.23 0.91 -7.31
CA LEU A 13 -0.36 1.05 -6.14
C LEU A 13 -0.59 2.39 -5.45
N SER A 14 -0.62 2.37 -4.13
CA SER A 14 -0.81 3.56 -3.30
C SER A 14 0.29 3.65 -2.25
N LEU A 15 0.80 4.86 -2.04
CA LEU A 15 1.75 5.16 -0.97
C LEU A 15 1.07 6.09 0.03
N PHE A 16 0.96 5.63 1.28
CA PHE A 16 0.42 6.42 2.37
C PHE A 16 1.54 6.85 3.30
N GLU A 17 1.54 8.10 3.75
CA GLU A 17 2.38 8.54 4.87
C GLU A 17 1.59 8.37 6.17
N SER A 18 2.19 7.69 7.13
CA SER A 18 1.66 7.57 8.47
C SER A 18 2.15 8.73 9.32
N GLN A 19 1.20 9.51 9.86
CA GLN A 19 1.43 10.51 10.90
C GLN A 19 1.23 9.92 12.31
N ALA A 20 1.01 8.61 12.40
CA ALA A 20 0.83 7.90 13.65
C ALA A 20 2.15 7.89 14.46
N ARG A 21 2.06 8.10 15.78
CA ARG A 21 3.22 7.97 16.66
C ARG A 21 3.70 6.52 16.70
N ASP A 22 5.00 6.34 16.89
CA ASP A 22 5.67 5.02 16.86
C ASP A 22 5.26 4.10 18.02
N ASP A 23 4.74 4.66 19.10
CA ASP A 23 4.30 3.98 20.33
C ASP A 23 2.80 3.66 20.37
N ILE A 24 2.04 3.94 19.30
CA ILE A 24 0.60 3.66 19.26
C ILE A 24 0.35 2.15 19.39
N ALA A 25 -0.52 1.80 20.33
CA ALA A 25 -0.93 0.43 20.53
C ALA A 25 -1.80 -0.06 19.35
N VAL A 26 -1.63 -1.33 18.97
CA VAL A 26 -2.44 -1.98 17.91
C VAL A 26 -3.95 -1.81 18.15
N LYS A 27 -4.40 -1.88 19.41
CA LYS A 27 -5.80 -1.69 19.78
C LYS A 27 -6.34 -0.30 19.45
N GLU A 28 -5.51 0.72 19.56
CA GLU A 28 -5.90 2.10 19.24
C GLU A 28 -6.04 2.30 17.72
N ILE A 29 -5.15 1.67 16.94
CA ILE A 29 -5.28 1.62 15.48
C ILE A 29 -6.58 0.90 15.11
N GLN A 30 -6.86 -0.24 15.73
CA GLN A 30 -8.12 -0.97 15.50
C GLN A 30 -9.36 -0.11 15.80
N ALA A 31 -9.36 0.62 16.90
CA ALA A 31 -10.46 1.53 17.26
C ALA A 31 -10.60 2.70 16.29
N SER A 32 -9.48 3.21 15.76
CA SER A 32 -9.50 4.30 14.79
C SER A 32 -10.08 3.89 13.44
N ILE A 33 -9.98 2.62 13.04
CA ILE A 33 -10.50 2.12 11.76
C ILE A 33 -12.03 2.21 11.72
N THR A 34 -12.69 2.18 12.88
CA THR A 34 -14.14 2.39 12.98
C THR A 34 -14.54 3.84 12.68
N ASP A 35 -13.62 4.80 12.82
CA ASP A 35 -13.88 6.23 12.62
C ASP A 35 -12.99 6.78 11.50
N LEU A 36 -13.59 6.97 10.33
CA LEU A 36 -12.92 7.52 9.14
C LEU A 36 -12.23 8.86 9.42
N GLY A 37 -12.85 9.73 10.24
CA GLY A 37 -12.28 11.04 10.57
C GLY A 37 -10.93 10.90 11.26
N ARG A 38 -10.83 10.00 12.24
CA ARG A 38 -9.56 9.73 12.94
C ARG A 38 -8.55 9.04 12.03
N PHE A 39 -8.97 8.02 11.29
CA PHE A 39 -8.05 7.27 10.45
C PHE A 39 -7.46 8.11 9.30
N SER A 40 -8.27 8.98 8.69
CA SER A 40 -7.82 9.91 7.65
C SER A 40 -6.77 10.91 8.12
N THR A 41 -6.81 11.33 9.39
CA THR A 41 -5.74 12.17 9.96
C THR A 41 -4.45 11.41 10.20
N MET A 42 -4.52 10.10 10.45
CA MET A 42 -3.35 9.27 10.69
C MET A 42 -2.67 8.81 9.40
N MET A 43 -3.43 8.59 8.34
CA MET A 43 -2.93 8.06 7.07
C MET A 43 -3.26 9.03 5.94
N THR A 44 -2.23 9.69 5.42
CA THR A 44 -2.36 10.64 4.30
C THR A 44 -1.88 9.99 3.02
N LEU A 45 -2.70 10.01 1.97
CA LEU A 45 -2.29 9.53 0.65
C LEU A 45 -1.24 10.48 0.06
N LYS A 46 -0.06 9.96 -0.28
CA LYS A 46 1.01 10.73 -0.91
C LYS A 46 1.04 10.56 -2.41
N ALA A 47 0.90 9.32 -2.85
CA ALA A 47 1.00 8.96 -4.25
C ALA A 47 0.05 7.81 -4.57
N PHE A 48 -0.51 7.85 -5.77
CA PHE A 48 -1.33 6.79 -6.31
C PHE A 48 -0.98 6.60 -7.78
N ALA A 49 -0.64 5.37 -8.16
CA ALA A 49 -0.35 4.98 -9.53
C ALA A 49 -1.34 3.91 -9.98
N PRO A 50 -2.35 4.27 -10.81
CA PRO A 50 -3.25 3.28 -11.38
C PRO A 50 -2.52 2.37 -12.36
N PHE A 51 -2.96 1.12 -12.46
CA PHE A 51 -2.39 0.20 -13.45
C PHE A 51 -2.77 0.63 -14.87
N PRO A 52 -1.82 0.62 -15.83
CA PRO A 52 -2.09 0.99 -17.21
C PRO A 52 -2.91 -0.08 -17.95
N SER A 53 -2.78 -1.34 -17.56
CA SER A 53 -3.51 -2.48 -18.15
C SER A 53 -3.80 -3.55 -17.10
N ALA A 54 -4.77 -4.42 -17.39
CA ALA A 54 -5.11 -5.55 -16.52
C ALA A 54 -3.99 -6.60 -16.45
N GLU A 55 -3.19 -6.73 -17.51
CA GLU A 55 -2.04 -7.65 -17.56
C GLU A 55 -0.97 -7.22 -16.56
N VAL A 56 -0.61 -5.92 -16.55
CA VAL A 56 0.34 -5.36 -15.58
C VAL A 56 -0.18 -5.50 -14.15
N ALA A 57 -1.49 -5.32 -13.94
CA ALA A 57 -2.10 -5.53 -12.62
C ALA A 57 -1.94 -6.98 -12.14
N LEU A 58 -2.22 -7.95 -13.01
CA LEU A 58 -2.12 -9.37 -12.70
C LEU A 58 -0.68 -9.81 -12.45
N GLU A 59 0.26 -9.40 -13.31
CA GLU A 59 1.68 -9.67 -13.14
C GLU A 59 2.20 -9.10 -11.83
N ASN A 60 1.81 -7.87 -11.49
CA ASN A 60 2.23 -7.25 -10.24
C ASN A 60 1.65 -7.98 -9.01
N MET A 61 0.39 -8.43 -9.06
CA MET A 61 -0.20 -9.22 -7.97
C MET A 61 0.49 -10.57 -7.76
N ASN A 62 0.83 -11.26 -8.84
CA ASN A 62 1.58 -12.51 -8.77
C ASN A 62 2.99 -12.27 -8.21
N ALA A 63 3.69 -11.25 -8.71
CA ALA A 63 5.02 -10.89 -8.21
C ALA A 63 5.02 -10.56 -6.71
N ILE A 64 4.03 -9.79 -6.23
CA ILE A 64 3.89 -9.50 -4.79
C ILE A 64 3.68 -10.78 -3.98
N THR A 65 2.83 -11.69 -4.47
CA THR A 65 2.56 -12.98 -3.81
C THR A 65 3.82 -13.85 -3.71
N ASP A 66 4.66 -13.83 -4.75
CA ASP A 66 5.94 -14.54 -4.76
C ASP A 66 7.07 -13.80 -3.99
N GLY A 67 6.81 -12.55 -3.55
CA GLY A 67 7.78 -11.70 -2.87
C GLY A 67 8.83 -11.09 -3.80
N ILE A 68 8.52 -10.96 -5.08
CA ILE A 68 9.40 -10.43 -6.13
C ILE A 68 9.04 -8.96 -6.39
N LEU A 69 10.05 -8.12 -6.56
CA LEU A 69 9.83 -6.74 -6.95
C LEU A 69 9.44 -6.64 -8.43
N SER A 70 8.24 -6.14 -8.71
CA SER A 70 7.83 -5.88 -10.09
C SER A 70 8.46 -4.59 -10.64
N PRO A 71 8.68 -4.47 -11.96
CA PRO A 71 9.23 -3.25 -12.55
C PRO A 71 8.31 -2.03 -12.38
N PHE A 72 6.99 -2.26 -12.30
CA PHE A 72 6.01 -1.22 -12.03
C PHE A 72 6.13 -0.69 -10.59
N LEU A 73 6.30 -1.60 -9.62
CA LEU A 73 6.51 -1.23 -8.21
C LEU A 73 7.84 -0.50 -8.02
N GLN A 74 8.90 -0.94 -8.70
CA GLN A 74 10.21 -0.29 -8.69
C GLN A 74 10.11 1.18 -9.11
N SER A 75 9.54 1.39 -10.30
CA SER A 75 9.37 2.71 -10.89
C SER A 75 8.51 3.61 -10.00
N PHE A 76 7.47 3.05 -9.39
CA PHE A 76 6.60 3.78 -8.47
C PHE A 76 7.34 4.24 -7.21
N LEU A 77 8.13 3.37 -6.58
CA LEU A 77 8.88 3.71 -5.38
C LEU A 77 9.99 4.73 -5.69
N GLU A 78 10.70 4.59 -6.80
CA GLU A 78 11.76 5.54 -7.20
C GLU A 78 11.21 6.96 -7.46
N GLN A 79 9.99 7.07 -8.01
CA GLN A 79 9.37 8.36 -8.30
C GLN A 79 8.79 9.04 -7.06
N ASN A 80 8.30 8.26 -6.09
CA ASN A 80 7.51 8.79 -4.97
C ASN A 80 8.26 8.79 -3.63
N VAL A 81 9.28 7.95 -3.49
CA VAL A 81 10.15 7.95 -2.31
C VAL A 81 11.34 8.86 -2.60
N PRO A 82 11.49 10.01 -1.91
CA PRO A 82 12.64 10.88 -2.15
C PRO A 82 13.92 10.10 -1.86
N SER A 83 14.74 9.92 -2.91
CA SER A 83 16.03 9.25 -2.85
C SER A 83 16.84 9.73 -1.65
N VAL A 84 17.45 8.76 -0.95
CA VAL A 84 18.23 8.77 0.31
C VAL A 84 19.40 9.78 0.31
N LYS A 85 19.14 11.05 0.01
CA LYS A 85 20.12 12.15 0.02
C LYS A 85 19.84 13.16 1.15
N SER A 86 18.66 13.11 1.78
CA SER A 86 18.31 13.91 2.94
C SER A 86 18.25 13.04 4.20
N LYS A 87 18.90 13.50 5.26
CA LYS A 87 19.26 12.84 6.53
C LYS A 87 18.08 12.38 7.43
N SER A 88 16.92 12.06 6.86
CA SER A 88 15.73 11.58 7.58
C SER A 88 15.54 10.09 7.32
N LYS A 89 15.69 9.26 8.37
CA LYS A 89 15.41 7.82 8.33
C LYS A 89 13.96 7.60 7.87
N LEU A 90 13.79 7.15 6.63
CA LEU A 90 12.52 6.77 6.02
C LEU A 90 12.35 5.26 6.20
N ILE A 91 11.18 4.86 6.69
CA ILE A 91 10.82 3.45 6.87
C ILE A 91 9.64 3.15 5.94
N LEU A 92 9.75 2.09 5.15
CA LEU A 92 8.68 1.59 4.29
C LEU A 92 8.01 0.39 4.96
N GLY A 93 6.78 0.58 5.42
CA GLY A 93 5.91 -0.47 5.86
C GLY A 93 5.39 -1.28 4.69
N VAL A 94 5.71 -2.57 4.68
CA VAL A 94 5.23 -3.56 3.71
C VAL A 94 4.39 -4.61 4.43
N GLN A 95 3.39 -5.16 3.73
CA GLN A 95 2.59 -6.26 4.28
C GLN A 95 3.38 -7.58 4.28
N GLU A 96 4.19 -7.81 3.24
CA GLU A 96 4.98 -9.02 3.06
C GLU A 96 6.47 -8.80 3.35
N ALA A 97 7.02 -9.58 4.28
CA ALA A 97 8.42 -9.46 4.69
C ALA A 97 9.40 -9.84 3.57
N ARG A 98 9.04 -10.82 2.72
CA ARG A 98 9.88 -11.25 1.58
C ARG A 98 10.06 -10.13 0.56
N LEU A 99 8.94 -9.48 0.21
CA LEU A 99 8.95 -8.31 -0.66
C LEU A 99 9.77 -7.16 -0.05
N GLY A 100 9.67 -6.95 1.27
CA GLY A 100 10.50 -5.99 1.99
C GLY A 100 12.00 -6.27 1.90
N GLY A 101 12.41 -7.54 1.80
CA GLY A 101 13.78 -7.93 1.53
C GLY A 101 14.23 -7.52 0.13
N ALA A 102 13.45 -7.88 -0.89
CA ALA A 102 13.73 -7.50 -2.28
C ALA A 102 13.82 -5.98 -2.48
N ILE A 103 12.92 -5.21 -1.86
CA ILE A 103 12.94 -3.74 -1.89
C ILE A 103 14.21 -3.19 -1.21
N GLN A 104 14.60 -3.75 -0.07
CA GLN A 104 15.81 -3.33 0.63
C GLN A 104 17.06 -3.56 -0.21
N ASP A 105 17.15 -4.70 -0.90
CA ASP A 105 18.31 -5.06 -1.71
C ASP A 105 18.43 -4.17 -2.96
N GLU A 106 17.31 -3.89 -3.64
CA GLU A 106 17.32 -3.12 -4.90
C GLU A 106 17.31 -1.60 -4.67
N LEU A 107 16.45 -1.10 -3.77
CA LEU A 107 16.21 0.34 -3.57
C LEU A 107 16.94 0.91 -2.35
N LYS A 108 17.53 0.06 -1.50
CA LYS A 108 18.23 0.46 -0.26
C LYS A 108 17.35 1.27 0.69
N ILE A 109 16.04 1.03 0.67
CA ILE A 109 15.06 1.64 1.57
C ILE A 109 14.87 0.71 2.77
N SER A 110 14.90 1.24 4.00
CA SER A 110 14.61 0.43 5.18
C SER A 110 13.15 -0.01 5.16
N CYS A 111 12.89 -1.31 5.09
CA CYS A 111 11.52 -1.84 5.18
C CYS A 111 11.24 -2.38 6.59
N GLU A 112 10.00 -2.22 7.02
CA GLU A 112 9.49 -2.78 8.27
C GLU A 112 8.26 -3.63 7.95
N CYS A 113 8.14 -4.78 8.60
CA CYS A 113 6.96 -5.65 8.55
C CYS A 113 6.58 -5.98 9.99
N SER A 114 5.69 -5.18 10.56
CA SER A 114 5.25 -5.26 11.95
C SER A 114 3.74 -5.43 12.04
N SER A 115 3.25 -5.94 13.18
CA SER A 115 1.80 -6.03 13.46
C SER A 115 1.09 -4.68 13.35
N ARG A 116 1.79 -3.57 13.68
CA ARG A 116 1.31 -2.20 13.45
C ARG A 116 0.97 -1.95 11.98
N ILE A 117 1.87 -2.32 11.07
CA ILE A 117 1.72 -2.11 9.63
C ILE A 117 0.59 -2.98 9.09
N ALA A 118 0.50 -4.23 9.53
CA ALA A 118 -0.61 -5.12 9.16
C ALA A 118 -1.98 -4.52 9.50
N GLU A 119 -2.09 -3.89 10.68
CA GLU A 119 -3.34 -3.24 11.12
C GLU A 119 -3.62 -1.93 10.39
N LEU A 120 -2.59 -1.14 10.08
CA LEU A 120 -2.74 0.04 9.21
C LEU A 120 -3.22 -0.35 7.81
N VAL A 121 -2.65 -1.41 7.22
CA VAL A 121 -3.07 -1.97 5.94
C VAL A 121 -4.51 -2.49 6.01
N ARG A 122 -4.90 -3.13 7.11
CA ARG A 122 -6.29 -3.55 7.36
C ARG A 122 -7.25 -2.36 7.37
N GLY A 123 -6.85 -1.26 8.02
CA GLY A 123 -7.61 -0.02 8.05
C GLY A 123 -7.74 0.62 6.67
N LEU A 124 -6.63 0.69 5.93
CA LEU A 124 -6.61 1.17 4.56
C LEU A 124 -7.58 0.35 3.72
N ARG A 125 -7.53 -0.99 3.76
CA ARG A 125 -8.43 -1.84 2.98
C ARG A 125 -9.92 -1.54 3.21
N LEU A 126 -10.33 -1.33 4.46
CA LEU A 126 -11.72 -1.04 4.81
C LEU A 126 -12.15 0.38 4.41
N LEU A 127 -11.25 1.36 4.53
CA LEU A 127 -11.55 2.78 4.32
C LEU A 127 -11.05 3.32 2.98
N PHE A 128 -10.38 2.51 2.16
CA PHE A 128 -9.66 2.92 0.95
C PHE A 128 -10.56 3.68 -0.01
N LEU A 129 -11.76 3.15 -0.26
CA LEU A 129 -12.74 3.77 -1.15
C LEU A 129 -13.18 5.16 -0.67
N ALA A 130 -13.23 5.38 0.63
CA ALA A 130 -13.65 6.63 1.22
C ALA A 130 -12.48 7.62 1.35
N LEU A 131 -11.28 7.16 1.71
CA LEU A 131 -10.05 7.97 1.73
C LEU A 131 -9.68 8.48 0.33
N ARG A 132 -9.90 7.66 -0.71
CA ARG A 132 -9.61 8.03 -2.10
C ARG A 132 -10.53 9.12 -2.64
N GLN A 133 -11.76 9.22 -2.15
CA GLN A 133 -12.73 10.24 -2.59
C GLN A 133 -12.45 11.64 -2.02
N GLY A 134 -11.67 11.74 -0.94
CA GLY A 134 -11.25 13.03 -0.35
C GLY A 134 -10.24 13.80 -1.21
N HIS A 135 -9.52 13.12 -2.11
CA HIS A 135 -8.53 13.71 -3.01
C HIS A 135 -9.08 13.86 -4.44
N GLY A 136 -10.12 14.68 -4.62
CA GLY A 136 -10.67 15.03 -5.93
C GLY A 136 -11.29 13.87 -6.74
N PRO A 137 -11.97 14.15 -7.85
CA PRO A 137 -12.61 13.11 -8.65
C PRO A 137 -11.57 12.33 -9.47
N ILE A 138 -10.99 11.27 -8.89
CA ILE A 138 -10.25 10.27 -9.68
C ILE A 138 -11.28 9.37 -10.38
N ARG A 139 -11.40 9.53 -11.70
CA ARG A 139 -12.23 8.67 -12.55
C ARG A 139 -11.65 7.25 -12.57
N TYR A 140 -12.13 6.39 -11.67
CA TYR A 140 -12.04 4.96 -11.89
C TYR A 140 -13.00 4.62 -13.03
N ARG A 141 -12.49 4.49 -14.25
CA ARG A 141 -13.21 3.74 -15.28
C ARG A 141 -12.98 2.27 -14.94
N PRO A 142 -14.02 1.52 -14.58
CA PRO A 142 -13.91 0.07 -14.67
C PRO A 142 -13.51 -0.23 -16.11
N SER A 143 -12.37 -0.90 -16.31
CA SER A 143 -11.97 -1.41 -17.61
C SER A 143 -13.14 -2.29 -18.09
N SER A 144 -13.90 -1.80 -19.06
CA SER A 144 -15.04 -2.51 -19.60
C SER A 144 -14.57 -3.86 -20.17
N ALA A 145 -15.23 -4.93 -19.72
CA ALA A 145 -15.14 -6.33 -20.16
C ALA A 145 -14.16 -7.25 -19.39
N GLY A 146 -14.75 -8.18 -18.62
CA GLY A 146 -14.24 -9.53 -18.40
C GLY A 146 -13.16 -9.75 -17.32
N SER A 147 -12.12 -8.93 -17.26
CA SER A 147 -10.92 -9.20 -16.44
C SER A 147 -10.97 -8.64 -15.02
N GLY A 148 -11.81 -7.64 -14.76
CA GLY A 148 -11.95 -7.03 -13.42
C GLY A 148 -12.50 -7.99 -12.35
N SER A 149 -13.34 -8.96 -12.75
CA SER A 149 -13.86 -9.97 -11.82
C SER A 149 -12.78 -10.91 -11.30
N PHE A 150 -11.77 -11.22 -12.12
CA PHE A 150 -10.68 -12.10 -11.71
C PHE A 150 -9.70 -11.40 -10.79
N VAL A 151 -9.31 -10.15 -11.09
CA VAL A 151 -8.41 -9.35 -10.26
C VAL A 151 -9.04 -9.08 -8.89
N PHE A 152 -10.33 -8.76 -8.83
CA PHE A 152 -11.04 -8.55 -7.56
C PHE A 152 -11.28 -9.86 -6.79
N ALA A 153 -11.50 -10.97 -7.49
CA ALA A 153 -11.58 -12.30 -6.89
C ALA A 153 -10.22 -12.77 -6.35
N PHE A 154 -9.13 -12.46 -7.04
CA PHE A 154 -7.76 -12.76 -6.63
C PHE A 154 -7.35 -11.91 -5.44
N GLU A 155 -7.66 -10.61 -5.44
CA GLU A 155 -7.52 -9.73 -4.28
C GLU A 155 -8.27 -10.32 -3.07
N SER A 156 -9.49 -10.83 -3.26
CA SER A 156 -10.26 -11.51 -2.19
C SER A 156 -9.65 -12.83 -1.70
N GLN A 157 -8.77 -13.48 -2.46
CA GLN A 157 -8.06 -14.71 -2.05
C GLN A 157 -6.73 -14.41 -1.35
N VAL A 158 -5.93 -13.46 -1.87
CA VAL A 158 -4.67 -13.02 -1.25
C VAL A 158 -4.94 -12.38 0.12
N GLN A 159 -6.02 -11.61 0.23
CA GLN A 159 -6.42 -10.93 1.46
C GLN A 159 -6.95 -11.87 2.57
N ARG A 160 -7.14 -13.16 2.28
CA ARG A 160 -7.57 -14.18 3.25
C ARG A 160 -6.42 -14.98 3.84
N GLN A 161 -5.18 -14.77 3.41
CA GLN A 161 -4.04 -15.44 4.04
C GLN A 161 -3.77 -14.78 5.40
N PRO A 162 -3.85 -15.52 6.52
CA PRO A 162 -3.34 -15.04 7.78
C PRO A 162 -1.81 -14.95 7.67
N CYS A 163 -1.22 -13.83 8.11
CA CYS A 163 0.20 -13.79 8.43
C CYS A 163 0.56 -14.90 9.43
#